data_AF-A0A7S4CQ84-F1
#
_entry.id   AF-A0A7S4CQ84-F1
#
_cell.length_a   1.000
_cell.length_b   1.000
_cell.length_c   1.000
_cell.angle_alpha   90.00
_cell.angle_beta   90.00
_cell.angle_gamma   90.00
#
_symmetry.space_group_name_H-M   'P 1'
#
loop_
_entity.id
_entity.type
_entity.pdbx_description
1 polymer ?
#
loop_
_entity_poly.entity_id
_entity_poly.type
_entity_poly.pdbx_seq_one_letter_code
_entity_poly.pdbx_strand_id
1 'polypeptide(L)'
;FVRCLARTSSVAPKGGKSGANFAVSHDGRLLIKMIGKEELNAYCSYGPAFFQHYAAVLFHQQVSLLTEIFGVYRLTHRHYATGKTSTFNAMVMRNLRHGATSTTVFDL
;
A
#
# COMPACT_ATOMS: atom_id res chain seq x y z
N PHE A 1 6.99 4.45 10.93
CA PHE A 1 7.17 3.92 9.56
C PHE A 1 7.99 2.64 9.54
N VAL A 2 9.33 2.69 9.68
CA VAL A 2 10.22 1.50 9.57
C VAL A 2 9.82 0.35 10.49
N ARG A 3 9.54 0.62 11.78
CA ARG A 3 9.10 -0.41 12.74
C ARG A 3 7.78 -1.08 12.35
N CYS A 4 6.86 -0.35 11.74
CA CYS A 4 5.55 -0.87 11.31
C CYS A 4 5.71 -1.86 10.14
N LEU A 5 6.69 -1.62 9.25
CA LEU A 5 6.95 -2.47 8.08
C LEU A 5 7.85 -3.68 8.39
N ALA A 6 8.53 -3.69 9.55
CA ALA A 6 9.38 -4.81 9.96
C ALA A 6 8.57 -6.10 10.23
N ARG A 7 7.28 -5.96 10.56
CA ARG A 7 6.39 -7.09 10.85
C ARG A 7 5.05 -6.84 10.19
N THR A 8 4.69 -7.71 9.26
CA THR A 8 3.47 -7.59 8.46
C THR A 8 2.75 -8.93 8.41
N SER A 9 1.42 -8.90 8.36
CA SER A 9 0.61 -10.09 8.16
C SER A 9 -0.07 -10.01 6.80
N SER A 10 -0.02 -11.09 6.03
CA SER A 10 -0.75 -11.21 4.77
C SER A 10 -2.25 -11.12 5.03
N VAL A 11 -2.96 -10.41 4.17
CA VAL A 11 -4.41 -10.28 4.18
C VAL A 11 -4.91 -10.73 2.82
N ALA A 12 -5.77 -11.75 2.82
CA ALA A 12 -6.51 -12.16 1.64
C ALA A 12 -7.85 -11.41 1.65
N PRO A 13 -8.02 -10.31 0.87
CA PRO A 13 -9.31 -9.66 0.78
C PRO A 13 -10.34 -10.64 0.17
N LYS A 14 -11.53 -10.68 0.77
CA LYS A 14 -12.67 -11.40 0.21
C LYS A 14 -13.24 -10.57 -0.95
N GLY A 15 -12.63 -10.70 -2.12
CA GLY A 15 -13.02 -9.96 -3.32
C GLY A 15 -11.84 -9.25 -3.98
N GLY A 16 -11.82 -9.29 -5.30
CA GLY A 16 -10.78 -8.68 -6.15
C GLY A 16 -10.57 -9.49 -7.42
N LYS A 17 -10.87 -8.89 -8.58
CA LYS A 17 -10.68 -9.55 -9.89
C LYS A 17 -9.21 -9.89 -10.18
N SER A 18 -8.28 -9.11 -9.63
CA SER A 18 -6.85 -9.16 -9.97
C SER A 18 -6.02 -10.11 -9.10
N GLY A 19 -6.57 -10.71 -8.03
CA GLY A 19 -5.80 -11.54 -7.11
C GLY A 19 -4.65 -10.80 -6.42
N ALA A 20 -4.74 -9.47 -6.29
CA ALA A 20 -3.70 -8.65 -5.69
C ALA A 20 -3.45 -9.07 -4.23
N ASN A 21 -2.19 -9.26 -3.88
CA ASN A 21 -1.78 -9.61 -2.53
C ASN A 21 -1.71 -8.34 -1.66
N PHE A 22 -2.30 -8.42 -0.48
CA PHE A 22 -2.24 -7.36 0.52
C PHE A 22 -1.53 -7.86 1.77
N ALA A 23 -0.89 -6.94 2.48
CA ALA A 23 -0.43 -7.16 3.84
C ALA A 23 -0.76 -5.93 4.68
N VAL A 24 -0.85 -6.13 5.99
CA VAL A 24 -1.10 -5.05 6.96
C VAL A 24 0.05 -5.03 7.94
N SER A 25 0.50 -3.83 8.34
CA SER A 25 1.50 -3.68 9.39
C SER A 25 1.01 -4.27 10.72
N HIS A 26 1.93 -4.70 11.57
CA HIS A 26 1.59 -5.30 12.86
C HIS A 26 0.68 -4.42 13.74
N ASP A 27 0.84 -3.09 13.68
CA ASP A 27 0.01 -2.14 14.40
C ASP A 27 -1.29 -1.76 13.66
N GLY A 28 -1.56 -2.38 12.52
CA GLY A 28 -2.77 -2.16 11.73
C GLY A 28 -2.81 -0.83 10.96
N ARG A 29 -1.80 0.04 11.08
CA ARG A 29 -1.85 1.42 10.56
C ARG A 29 -1.59 1.52 9.06
N LEU A 30 -0.80 0.60 8.51
CA LEU A 30 -0.36 0.62 7.13
C LEU A 30 -0.95 -0.57 6.38
N LEU A 31 -1.40 -0.31 5.16
CA LEU A 31 -1.77 -1.31 4.18
C LEU A 31 -0.66 -1.36 3.12
N ILE A 32 -0.23 -2.57 2.77
CA ILE A 32 0.79 -2.82 1.76
C ILE A 32 0.11 -3.57 0.63
N LYS A 33 0.08 -2.97 -0.55
CA LYS A 33 -0.44 -3.61 -1.76
C LYS A 33 0.72 -4.01 -2.65
N MET A 34 0.75 -5.29 -3.01
CA MET A 34 1.65 -5.79 -4.04
C MET A 34 1.13 -5.31 -5.39
N ILE A 35 1.97 -4.61 -6.16
CA ILE A 35 1.56 -3.98 -7.41
C ILE A 35 2.30 -4.55 -8.62
N GLY A 36 1.59 -4.62 -9.74
CA GLY A 36 2.15 -5.01 -11.03
C GLY A 36 3.03 -3.93 -11.66
N LYS A 37 3.68 -4.28 -12.77
CA LYS A 37 4.48 -3.32 -13.57
C LYS A 37 3.61 -2.16 -14.10
N GLU A 38 2.39 -2.46 -14.53
CA GLU A 38 1.45 -1.48 -15.06
C GLU A 38 1.02 -0.46 -14.01
N GLU A 39 0.65 -0.93 -12.81
CA GLU A 39 0.30 -0.06 -11.69
C GLU A 39 1.50 0.80 -11.23
N LEU A 40 2.72 0.24 -11.23
CA LEU A 40 3.93 1.01 -10.95
C LEU A 40 4.13 2.11 -12.00
N ASN A 41 4.02 1.78 -13.29
CA ASN A 41 4.18 2.75 -14.37
C ASN A 41 3.11 3.84 -14.30
N ALA A 42 1.86 3.47 -13.99
CA ALA A 42 0.78 4.42 -13.77
C ALA A 42 1.10 5.34 -12.58
N TYR A 43 1.54 4.79 -11.44
CA TYR A 43 1.94 5.61 -10.29
C TYR A 43 3.06 6.59 -10.63
N CYS A 44 4.07 6.15 -11.39
CA CYS A 44 5.14 7.04 -11.82
C CYS A 44 4.64 8.18 -12.72
N SER A 45 3.58 7.97 -13.52
CA SER A 45 3.05 9.03 -14.39
C SER A 45 2.20 10.07 -13.65
N TYR A 46 1.36 9.66 -12.68
CA TYR A 46 0.54 10.60 -11.89
C TYR A 46 1.18 11.04 -10.57
N GLY A 47 2.29 10.42 -10.16
CA GLY A 47 2.96 10.66 -8.87
C GLY A 47 3.22 12.14 -8.55
N PRO A 48 3.76 12.95 -9.48
CA PRO A 48 3.96 14.38 -9.23
C PRO A 48 2.67 15.13 -8.87
N ALA A 49 1.58 14.87 -9.59
CA ALA A 49 0.27 15.48 -9.31
C ALA A 49 -0.31 14.99 -7.98
N PHE A 50 -0.13 13.70 -7.66
CA PHE A 50 -0.51 13.15 -6.35
C PHE A 50 0.20 13.88 -5.20
N PHE A 51 1.52 14.11 -5.30
CA PHE A 51 2.26 14.80 -4.24
C PHE A 51 1.89 16.29 -4.13
N GLN A 52 1.57 16.95 -5.24
CA GLN A 52 1.06 18.32 -5.20
C GLN A 52 -0.28 18.39 -4.46
N HIS A 53 -1.20 17.47 -4.78
CA HIS A 53 -2.48 17.34 -4.06
C HIS A 53 -2.26 17.01 -2.57
N TYR A 54 -1.39 16.05 -2.27
CA TYR A 54 -1.10 15.65 -0.90
C TYR A 54 -0.47 16.78 -0.08
N ALA A 55 0.40 17.59 -0.69
CA ALA A 55 0.93 18.79 -0.05
C ALA A 55 -0.17 19.78 0.31
N ALA A 56 -1.17 19.97 -0.56
CA ALA A 56 -2.30 20.85 -0.27
C ALA A 56 -3.19 20.32 0.88
N VAL A 57 -3.42 19.00 0.91
CA VAL A 57 -4.09 18.34 2.05
C VAL A 57 -3.31 18.56 3.35
N LEU A 58 -1.99 18.35 3.33
CA LEU A 58 -1.15 18.41 4.52
C LEU A 58 -0.94 19.82 5.06
N PHE A 59 -0.64 20.78 4.18
CA PHE A 59 -0.23 22.14 4.58
C PHE A 59 -1.38 23.16 4.55
N HIS A 60 -2.44 22.89 3.79
CA HIS A 60 -3.61 23.78 3.70
C HIS A 60 -4.88 23.17 4.30
N GLN A 61 -4.75 22.05 5.03
CA GLN A 61 -5.86 21.36 5.70
C GLN A 61 -7.04 21.05 4.76
N GLN A 62 -6.77 20.80 3.48
CA GLN A 62 -7.81 20.39 2.54
C GLN A 62 -8.29 18.98 2.86
N VAL A 63 -9.60 18.74 2.71
CA VAL A 63 -10.18 17.41 2.86
C VAL A 63 -9.92 16.57 1.60
N SER A 64 -9.63 15.29 1.78
CA SER A 64 -9.49 14.35 0.67
C SER A 64 -9.95 12.95 1.05
N LEU A 65 -10.56 12.27 0.08
CA LEU A 65 -10.90 10.85 0.16
C LEU A 65 -9.83 9.94 -0.44
N LEU A 66 -8.81 10.52 -1.09
CA LEU A 66 -7.69 9.73 -1.61
C LEU A 66 -6.87 9.19 -0.44
N THR A 67 -6.54 7.90 -0.49
CA THR A 67 -5.66 7.31 0.51
C THR A 67 -4.26 7.88 0.41
N GLU A 68 -3.62 8.05 1.56
CA GLU A 68 -2.25 8.53 1.61
C GLU A 68 -1.29 7.40 1.22
N ILE A 69 -0.46 7.66 0.22
CA ILE A 69 0.60 6.76 -0.22
C ILE A 69 1.90 7.27 0.39
N PHE A 70 2.50 6.46 1.25
CA PHE A 70 3.75 6.79 1.93
C PHE A 70 4.99 6.46 1.09
N GLY A 71 4.84 5.56 0.12
CA GLY A 71 5.91 5.25 -0.82
C GLY A 71 5.63 4.00 -1.66
N VAL A 72 6.42 3.87 -2.72
CA VAL A 72 6.46 2.69 -3.59
C VAL A 72 7.88 2.13 -3.56
N TYR A 73 7.99 0.82 -3.32
CA TYR A 73 9.26 0.14 -3.08
C TYR A 73 9.41 -1.06 -4.00
N ARG A 74 10.64 -1.32 -4.43
CA ARG A 74 11.02 -2.58 -5.07
C ARG A 74 11.75 -3.43 -4.05
N LEU A 75 11.25 -4.64 -3.84
CA LEU A 75 11.77 -5.60 -2.88
C LEU A 75 12.33 -6.80 -3.66
N THR A 76 13.59 -7.12 -3.39
CA THR A 76 14.28 -8.25 -4.00
C THR A 76 14.71 -9.21 -2.90
N HIS A 77 14.20 -10.42 -2.94
CA HIS A 77 14.53 -11.48 -2.01
C HIS A 77 15.30 -12.58 -2.74
N ARG A 78 16.48 -12.94 -2.22
CA ARG A 78 17.29 -14.04 -2.71
C ARG A 78 17.20 -15.20 -1.71
N HIS A 79 16.65 -16.32 -2.16
CA HIS A 79 16.58 -17.53 -1.37
C HIS A 79 17.95 -18.21 -1.36
N TYR A 80 18.65 -18.13 -0.24
CA TYR A 80 20.05 -18.60 -0.13
C TYR A 80 20.22 -20.09 -0.46
N ALA A 81 19.28 -20.94 -0.04
CA ALA A 81 19.41 -22.40 -0.25
C ALA A 81 19.18 -22.85 -1.70
N THR A 82 18.39 -22.12 -2.49
CA THR A 82 18.08 -22.50 -3.89
C THR A 82 18.71 -21.57 -4.92
N GLY A 83 19.31 -20.46 -4.48
CA GLY A 83 19.83 -19.41 -5.34
C GLY A 83 18.76 -18.58 -6.08
N LYS A 84 17.47 -18.92 -5.96
CA LYS A 84 16.38 -18.24 -6.65
C LYS A 84 16.20 -16.81 -6.12
N THR A 85 16.05 -15.85 -7.04
CA THR A 85 15.74 -14.46 -6.70
C THR A 85 14.31 -14.14 -7.11
N SER A 86 13.54 -13.56 -6.19
CA SER A 86 12.18 -13.07 -6.42
C SER A 86 12.16 -11.57 -6.20
N THR A 87 11.67 -10.82 -7.19
CA THR A 87 11.54 -9.36 -7.13
C THR A 87 10.08 -8.98 -7.26
N PHE A 88 9.64 -8.03 -6.44
CA PHE A 88 8.28 -7.52 -6.47
C PHE A 88 8.23 -6.03 -6.14
N ASN A 89 7.15 -5.36 -6.55
CA ASN A 89 6.90 -3.97 -6.21
C ASN A 89 5.77 -3.91 -5.18
N ALA A 90 5.91 -3.01 -4.21
CA ALA A 90 4.94 -2.82 -3.13
C ALA A 90 4.63 -1.34 -2.96
N MET A 91 3.35 -1.01 -2.84
CA MET A 91 2.86 0.32 -2.49
C MET A 91 2.42 0.30 -1.02
N VAL A 92 2.99 1.21 -0.22
CA VAL A 92 2.64 1.37 1.19
C VAL A 92 1.71 2.56 1.34
N MET A 93 0.54 2.33 1.92
CA MET A 93 -0.52 3.33 2.05
C MET A 93 -1.19 3.29 3.42
N ARG A 94 -1.97 4.32 3.75
CA ARG A 94 -2.78 4.36 4.97
C ARG A 94 -3.84 3.25 4.94
N ASN A 95 -4.00 2.55 6.06
CA ASN A 95 -5.12 1.62 6.24
C ASN A 95 -6.37 2.38 6.73
N LEU A 96 -7.36 2.54 5.85
CA LEU A 96 -8.63 3.22 6.17
C LEU A 96 -9.48 2.48 7.22
N ARG A 97 -9.23 1.18 7.42
CA ARG A 97 -9.92 0.39 8.46
C ARG A 97 -9.27 0.47 9.82
N HIS A 98 -8.10 1.12 9.94
CA HIS A 98 -7.42 1.23 11.22
C HIS A 98 -8.28 2.02 12.23
N GLY A 99 -8.62 1.40 13.36
CA GLY A 99 -9.47 2.01 14.38
C GLY A 99 -10.97 2.04 14.06
N ALA A 100 -11.41 1.47 12.93
CA ALA A 100 -12.83 1.38 12.60
C ALA A 100 -13.53 0.36 13.52
N THR A 101 -14.65 0.76 14.12
CA THR A 101 -15.47 -0.09 15.00
C THR A 101 -16.56 -0.87 14.25
N SER A 102 -16.95 -0.39 13.07
CA SER A 102 -17.98 -1.04 12.26
C SER A 102 -17.44 -2.28 11.53
N THR A 103 -18.20 -3.37 11.62
CA THR A 103 -17.92 -4.63 10.90
C THR A 103 -18.44 -4.62 9.47
N THR A 104 -19.41 -3.75 9.15
CA THR A 104 -20.01 -3.67 7.81
C THR A 104 -19.09 -2.91 6.86
N VAL A 105 -18.95 -3.43 5.64
CA VAL A 105 -18.10 -2.86 4.60
C VAL A 105 -18.90 -2.77 3.31
N PHE A 106 -18.80 -1.64 2.63
CA PHE A 106 -19.40 -1.42 1.32
C PHE A 106 -18.30 -1.11 0.32
N ASP A 107 -18.49 -1.60 -0.90
CA ASP A 107 -17.74 -1.22 -2.11
C ASP A 107 -18.81 -0.68 -3.08
N LEU A 108 -18.70 0.59 -3.47
CA LEU A 108 -19.74 1.39 -4.14
C LEU A 108 -19.35 1.78 -5.55
#